data_AF-A0ABD3LXP1-F1
#
_entry.id   AF-A0ABD3LXP1-F1
#
_cell.length_a   1.000
_cell.length_b   1.000
_cell.length_c   1.000
_cell.angle_alpha   90.00
_cell.angle_beta   90.00
_cell.angle_gamma   90.00
#
_symmetry.space_group_name_H-M   'P 1'
#
loop_
_entity.id
_entity.type
_entity.pdbx_description
1 polymer ?
#
loop_
_entity_poly.entity_id
_entity_poly.type
_entity_poly.pdbx_seq_one_letter_code
_entity_poly.pdbx_strand_id
1 'polypeptide(L)'
;MAKVITSSITSSAFRSRKHPPRQLLLIAIILLLPVLTILGAISWWRQREDDLHLPSRNSSMQKMDQIKAANTMGENDNMQQQQQYRHGSEQHSVKYIQVPSGRDDVQRYAARDSATDESISIREWLKMVYTDSPPGRRAASDLSTIIASSPYNSFLFETPGTSWTDSITTPFEFALVNEPALRDFAEKSPNPYAFAEYFNASSTQDETMTVCSFPNLGGDATLISPLPPSDANNDASYSHLAIFVRSAPKKEVAEFWKVAATNYLRALEEKHPQEKTWFSTNGMGVAWLHLRIDDRPKYYSYAPFKH
;
A
#
# COMPACT_ATOMS: atom_id res chain seq x y z
N MET A 1 24.67 -10.87 67.97
CA MET A 1 26.00 -10.65 68.56
C MET A 1 26.93 -11.77 68.11
N ALA A 2 28.19 -11.41 67.89
CA ALA A 2 29.23 -12.11 67.11
C ALA A 2 29.69 -13.48 67.64
N LYS A 3 30.15 -14.36 66.74
CA LYS A 3 31.58 -14.77 66.59
C LYS A 3 31.70 -15.88 65.52
N VAL A 4 32.44 -15.62 64.44
CA VAL A 4 33.85 -16.01 64.21
C VAL A 4 34.02 -17.53 64.09
N ILE A 5 34.33 -18.01 62.89
CA ILE A 5 34.99 -19.29 62.67
C ILE A 5 36.26 -19.02 61.84
N THR A 6 37.39 -19.32 62.45
CA THR A 6 38.74 -19.29 61.89
C THR A 6 39.12 -20.67 61.34
N SER A 7 39.69 -20.64 60.12
CA SER A 7 40.74 -21.48 59.53
C SER A 7 41.12 -22.85 60.13
N SER A 8 41.30 -23.84 59.25
CA SER A 8 42.61 -24.52 59.11
C SER A 8 42.70 -25.33 57.81
N ILE A 9 43.85 -25.18 57.16
CA ILE A 9 44.32 -25.78 55.91
C ILE A 9 45.01 -27.12 56.23
N THR A 10 44.82 -28.16 55.42
CA THR A 10 45.85 -29.19 55.17
C THR A 10 45.75 -29.75 53.76
N SER A 11 46.92 -30.17 53.27
CA SER A 11 47.39 -30.20 51.88
C SER A 11 47.48 -31.61 51.28
N SER A 12 47.66 -31.63 49.95
CA SER A 12 48.18 -32.71 49.09
C SER A 12 47.14 -33.67 48.51
N ALA A 13 47.21 -34.16 47.26
CA ALA A 13 48.32 -34.18 46.31
C ALA A 13 47.84 -34.15 44.84
N PHE A 14 48.77 -33.66 44.05
CA PHE A 14 48.86 -33.49 42.60
C PHE A 14 48.48 -34.72 41.76
N ARG A 15 47.58 -34.55 40.77
CA ARG A 15 47.67 -35.30 39.50
C ARG A 15 47.26 -34.42 38.31
N SER A 16 48.30 -34.00 37.60
CA SER A 16 48.28 -33.28 36.32
C SER A 16 47.34 -33.91 35.27
N ARG A 17 46.39 -33.11 34.79
CA ARG A 17 45.88 -33.18 33.41
C ARG A 17 45.84 -31.77 32.84
N LYS A 18 46.87 -31.43 32.08
CA LYS A 18 46.93 -30.24 31.23
C LYS A 18 45.85 -30.39 30.13
N HIS A 19 44.74 -29.67 30.26
CA HIS A 19 43.90 -29.33 29.13
C HIS A 19 44.43 -28.02 28.51
N PRO A 20 44.64 -27.95 27.19
CA PRO A 20 45.02 -26.69 26.55
C PRO A 20 43.85 -25.69 26.58
N PRO A 21 44.14 -24.37 26.62
CA PRO A 21 43.12 -23.34 26.68
C PRO A 21 42.31 -23.29 25.37
N ARG A 22 40.99 -23.12 25.49
CA ARG A 22 39.97 -23.03 24.43
C ARG A 22 40.13 -21.83 23.46
N GLN A 23 41.31 -21.22 23.38
CA GLN A 23 41.60 -20.10 22.49
C GLN A 23 42.40 -20.47 21.22
N LEU A 24 42.81 -21.73 21.06
CA LEU A 24 43.42 -22.21 19.80
C LEU A 24 42.48 -23.03 18.90
N LEU A 25 41.29 -23.41 19.37
CA LEU A 25 40.31 -24.13 18.54
C LEU A 25 39.42 -23.20 17.69
N LEU A 26 39.30 -21.92 18.07
CA LEU A 26 38.55 -20.95 17.25
C LEU A 26 39.38 -20.39 16.08
N ILE A 27 40.71 -20.39 16.16
CA ILE A 27 41.58 -19.87 15.09
C ILE A 27 41.77 -20.90 13.97
N ALA A 28 41.66 -22.21 14.25
CA ALA A 28 41.71 -23.24 13.22
C ALA A 28 40.40 -23.36 12.39
N ILE A 29 39.26 -22.97 12.96
CA ILE A 29 37.96 -22.99 12.24
C ILE A 29 37.83 -21.78 11.30
N ILE A 30 38.46 -20.65 11.62
CA ILE A 30 38.40 -19.43 10.80
C ILE A 30 39.33 -19.47 9.57
N LEU A 31 40.31 -20.37 9.52
CA LEU A 31 41.21 -20.51 8.35
C LEU A 31 40.90 -21.69 7.41
N LEU A 32 39.94 -22.56 7.74
CA LEU A 32 39.54 -23.70 6.86
C LEU A 32 38.18 -23.53 6.17
N LEU A 33 37.36 -22.56 6.59
CA LEU A 33 36.07 -22.28 5.95
C LEU A 33 36.14 -21.63 4.55
N PRO A 34 37.20 -20.90 4.13
CA PRO A 34 37.28 -20.41 2.75
C PRO A 34 37.74 -21.47 1.74
N VAL A 35 38.39 -22.56 2.18
CA VAL A 35 38.98 -23.54 1.25
C VAL A 35 37.97 -24.63 0.86
N LEU A 36 37.05 -24.99 1.77
CA LEU A 36 35.98 -25.95 1.49
C LEU A 36 34.86 -25.37 0.60
N THR A 37 34.62 -24.06 0.64
CA THR A 37 33.68 -23.39 -0.26
C THR A 37 34.25 -23.22 -1.67
N ILE A 38 35.56 -23.00 -1.81
CA ILE A 38 36.22 -22.90 -3.12
C ILE A 38 36.35 -24.28 -3.79
N LEU A 39 36.67 -25.36 -3.06
CA LEU A 39 36.70 -26.71 -3.64
C LEU A 39 35.29 -27.25 -3.97
N GLY A 40 34.29 -26.93 -3.14
CA GLY A 40 32.89 -27.22 -3.44
C GLY A 40 32.38 -26.45 -4.67
N ALA A 41 32.77 -25.17 -4.81
CA ALA A 41 32.47 -24.37 -5.98
C ALA A 41 33.19 -24.89 -7.24
N ILE A 42 34.46 -25.32 -7.15
CA ILE A 42 35.20 -25.88 -8.29
C ILE A 42 34.65 -27.25 -8.70
N SER A 43 34.26 -28.11 -7.75
CA SER A 43 33.60 -29.40 -8.05
C SER A 43 32.21 -29.20 -8.65
N TRP A 44 31.43 -28.25 -8.12
CA TRP A 44 30.11 -27.90 -8.65
C TRP A 44 30.20 -27.21 -10.03
N TRP A 45 31.24 -26.42 -10.28
CA TRP A 45 31.48 -25.76 -11.56
C TRP A 45 31.97 -26.75 -12.62
N ARG A 46 32.85 -27.69 -12.24
CA ARG A 46 33.37 -28.73 -13.13
C ARG A 46 32.30 -29.78 -13.51
N GLN A 47 31.38 -30.09 -12.60
CA GLN A 47 30.23 -30.95 -12.90
C GLN A 47 29.14 -30.23 -13.74
N ARG A 48 29.20 -28.90 -13.87
CA ARG A 48 28.31 -28.10 -14.73
C ARG A 48 28.86 -27.89 -16.14
N GLU A 49 30.16 -28.11 -16.37
CA GLU A 49 30.76 -28.06 -17.70
C GLU A 49 30.49 -29.34 -18.52
N ASP A 50 30.33 -30.49 -17.87
CA ASP A 50 30.02 -31.75 -18.56
C ASP A 50 28.54 -31.85 -19.00
N ASP A 51 27.63 -31.07 -18.39
CA ASP A 51 26.22 -30.94 -18.81
C ASP A 51 25.99 -29.81 -19.84
N LEU A 52 27.04 -29.09 -20.24
CA LEU A 52 26.99 -28.10 -21.32
C LEU A 52 27.32 -28.74 -22.67
N HIS A 53 26.46 -29.67 -23.11
CA HIS A 53 26.22 -29.79 -24.54
C HIS A 53 25.58 -28.49 -25.02
N LEU A 54 26.42 -27.61 -25.57
CA LEU A 54 26.02 -26.41 -26.31
C LEU A 54 24.92 -26.81 -27.29
N PRO A 55 23.65 -26.39 -27.10
CA PRO A 55 22.70 -26.54 -28.16
C PRO A 55 23.17 -25.61 -29.28
N SER A 56 23.04 -26.07 -30.52
CA SER A 56 23.43 -25.31 -31.70
C SER A 56 22.88 -23.88 -31.62
N ARG A 57 23.60 -22.93 -32.22
CA ARG A 57 23.32 -21.47 -32.25
C ARG A 57 21.86 -21.09 -32.60
N ASN A 58 21.04 -22.02 -33.08
CA ASN A 58 19.61 -21.86 -33.28
C ASN A 58 18.76 -21.91 -31.99
N SER A 59 19.16 -22.66 -30.95
CA SER A 59 18.35 -22.87 -29.73
C SER A 59 18.40 -21.69 -28.75
N SER A 60 19.55 -21.00 -28.67
CA SER A 60 19.70 -19.80 -27.83
C SER A 60 18.95 -18.59 -28.41
N MET A 61 18.92 -18.44 -29.74
CA MET A 61 18.05 -17.45 -30.42
C MET A 61 16.57 -17.76 -30.17
N GLN A 62 16.14 -19.03 -30.30
CA GLN A 62 14.75 -19.42 -30.04
C GLN A 62 14.29 -19.12 -28.61
N LYS A 63 15.15 -19.30 -27.60
CA LYS A 63 14.80 -19.02 -26.20
C LYS A 63 14.72 -17.51 -25.90
N MET A 64 15.57 -16.70 -26.53
CA MET A 64 15.50 -15.24 -26.46
C MET A 64 14.28 -14.68 -27.21
N ASP A 65 13.94 -15.28 -28.36
CA ASP A 65 12.76 -14.90 -29.14
C ASP A 65 11.45 -15.28 -28.44
N GLN A 66 11.43 -16.40 -27.69
CA GLN A 66 10.28 -16.77 -26.85
C GLN A 66 10.07 -15.83 -25.66
N ILE A 67 11.15 -15.38 -25.00
CA ILE A 67 11.06 -14.42 -23.90
C ILE A 67 10.63 -13.04 -24.43
N LYS A 68 11.17 -12.61 -25.58
CA LYS A 68 10.73 -11.38 -26.24
C LYS A 68 9.27 -11.49 -26.67
N ALA A 69 8.85 -12.59 -27.29
CA ALA A 69 7.47 -12.81 -27.70
C ALA A 69 6.50 -12.85 -26.51
N ALA A 70 6.88 -13.46 -25.38
CA ALA A 70 6.06 -13.46 -24.17
C ALA A 70 5.92 -12.06 -23.55
N ASN A 71 7.00 -11.27 -23.54
CA ASN A 71 6.96 -9.88 -23.07
C ASN A 71 6.16 -8.98 -24.04
N THR A 72 6.34 -9.14 -25.35
CA THR A 72 5.56 -8.41 -26.37
C THR A 72 4.09 -8.83 -26.36
N MET A 73 3.76 -10.09 -26.08
CA MET A 73 2.38 -10.54 -25.89
C MET A 73 1.75 -9.94 -24.63
N GLY A 74 2.46 -9.91 -23.49
CA GLY A 74 1.97 -9.26 -22.27
C GLY A 74 1.80 -7.74 -22.41
N GLU A 75 2.70 -7.07 -23.13
CA GLU A 75 2.57 -5.64 -23.47
C GLU A 75 1.43 -5.38 -24.47
N ASN A 76 1.26 -6.25 -25.47
CA ASN A 76 0.18 -6.13 -26.44
C ASN A 76 -1.19 -6.43 -25.83
N ASP A 77 -1.31 -7.40 -24.91
CA ASP A 77 -2.54 -7.69 -24.18
C ASP A 77 -2.91 -6.52 -23.24
N ASN A 78 -1.92 -5.91 -22.60
CA ASN A 78 -2.12 -4.72 -21.77
C ASN A 78 -2.48 -3.50 -22.62
N MET A 79 -1.84 -3.31 -23.80
CA MET A 79 -2.20 -2.25 -24.75
C MET A 79 -3.56 -2.47 -25.39
N GLN A 80 -3.94 -3.71 -25.73
CA GLN A 80 -5.25 -4.04 -26.29
C GLN A 80 -6.34 -3.88 -25.24
N GLN A 81 -6.13 -4.32 -24.00
CA GLN A 81 -7.04 -3.98 -22.90
C GLN A 81 -7.14 -2.46 -22.75
N GLN A 82 -6.03 -1.73 -22.66
CA GLN A 82 -6.06 -0.28 -22.54
C GLN A 82 -6.79 0.41 -23.70
N GLN A 83 -6.61 -0.03 -24.94
CA GLN A 83 -7.31 0.51 -26.12
C GLN A 83 -8.81 0.18 -26.11
N GLN A 84 -9.19 -1.05 -25.72
CA GLN A 84 -10.58 -1.48 -25.64
C GLN A 84 -11.33 -0.75 -24.51
N TYR A 85 -10.66 -0.50 -23.36
CA TYR A 85 -11.17 0.35 -22.29
C TYR A 85 -11.23 1.84 -22.71
N ARG A 86 -10.26 2.32 -23.50
CA ARG A 86 -10.22 3.72 -23.96
C ARG A 86 -11.35 4.07 -24.92
N HIS A 87 -11.81 3.11 -25.74
CA HIS A 87 -12.95 3.33 -26.65
C HIS A 87 -14.32 3.22 -25.95
N GLY A 88 -14.45 2.39 -24.91
CA GLY A 88 -15.67 2.34 -24.09
C GLY A 88 -15.83 3.50 -23.11
N SER A 89 -14.73 4.01 -22.54
CA SER A 89 -14.77 5.01 -21.48
C SER A 89 -15.14 6.43 -21.91
N GLU A 90 -15.06 6.80 -23.20
CA GLU A 90 -15.43 8.15 -23.65
C GLU A 90 -16.92 8.49 -23.44
N GLN A 91 -17.79 7.49 -23.28
CA GLN A 91 -19.22 7.67 -23.00
C GLN A 91 -19.62 7.52 -21.52
N HIS A 92 -18.76 6.97 -20.66
CA HIS A 92 -19.10 6.68 -19.27
C HIS A 92 -18.76 7.89 -18.39
N SER A 93 -19.78 8.64 -18.00
CA SER A 93 -19.65 9.70 -16.99
C SER A 93 -20.31 9.22 -15.71
N VAL A 94 -19.70 9.49 -14.56
CA VAL A 94 -20.18 9.00 -13.27
C VAL A 94 -21.01 10.05 -12.58
N LYS A 95 -22.19 9.68 -12.09
CA LYS A 95 -22.96 10.47 -11.13
C LYS A 95 -23.02 9.74 -9.80
N TYR A 96 -23.02 10.51 -8.70
CA TYR A 96 -23.15 9.97 -7.36
C TYR A 96 -24.52 10.36 -6.81
N ILE A 97 -25.37 9.35 -6.59
CA ILE A 97 -26.70 9.58 -6.04
C ILE A 97 -26.70 9.27 -4.55
N GLN A 98 -27.32 10.13 -3.75
CA GLN A 98 -27.51 9.83 -2.33
C GLN A 98 -28.54 8.71 -2.19
N VAL A 99 -28.22 7.72 -1.36
CA VAL A 99 -29.06 6.55 -1.09
C VAL A 99 -29.30 6.42 0.43
N PRO A 100 -30.37 5.76 0.88
CA PRO A 100 -30.63 5.62 2.31
C PRO A 100 -29.46 4.97 3.04
N SER A 101 -28.95 5.62 4.09
CA SER A 101 -27.90 5.08 4.96
C SER A 101 -28.46 4.28 6.14
N GLY A 102 -29.71 4.54 6.53
CA GLY A 102 -30.32 4.02 7.75
C GLY A 102 -29.79 4.67 9.04
N ARG A 103 -29.04 5.78 8.92
CA ARG A 103 -28.38 6.49 10.02
C ARG A 103 -28.34 8.00 9.75
N ASP A 104 -28.74 8.80 10.73
CA ASP A 104 -28.80 10.27 10.59
C ASP A 104 -27.42 10.92 10.53
N ASP A 105 -26.41 10.24 11.08
CA ASP A 105 -25.01 10.67 11.08
C ASP A 105 -24.23 10.18 9.85
N VAL A 106 -24.90 9.61 8.85
CA VAL A 106 -24.25 9.05 7.65
C VAL A 106 -24.95 9.51 6.37
N GLN A 107 -24.19 10.13 5.46
CA GLN A 107 -24.60 10.29 4.07
C GLN A 107 -23.99 9.15 3.23
N ARG A 108 -24.83 8.31 2.62
CA ARG A 108 -24.39 7.22 1.73
C ARG A 108 -24.67 7.58 0.27
N TYR A 109 -23.72 7.28 -0.61
CA TYR A 109 -23.82 7.55 -2.03
C TYR A 109 -23.48 6.31 -2.85
N ALA A 110 -24.12 6.17 -4.00
CA ALA A 110 -23.83 5.13 -4.98
C ALA A 110 -23.40 5.77 -6.31
N ALA A 111 -22.31 5.26 -6.90
CA ALA A 111 -21.88 5.63 -8.24
C ALA A 111 -22.75 4.94 -9.29
N ARG A 112 -23.23 5.72 -10.25
CA ARG A 112 -24.02 5.25 -11.39
C ARG A 112 -23.49 5.84 -12.68
N ASP A 113 -23.65 5.09 -13.75
CA ASP A 113 -23.46 5.63 -15.08
C ASP A 113 -24.50 6.72 -15.32
N SER A 114 -24.06 7.87 -15.83
CA SER A 114 -24.95 9.03 -15.99
C SER A 114 -25.93 8.86 -17.13
N ALA A 115 -25.59 8.06 -18.14
CA ALA A 115 -26.42 7.80 -19.31
C ALA A 115 -27.39 6.64 -19.08
N THR A 116 -26.94 5.54 -18.50
CA THR A 116 -27.76 4.32 -18.33
C THR A 116 -28.42 4.20 -16.96
N ASP A 117 -27.95 4.95 -15.96
CA ASP A 117 -28.34 4.81 -14.54
C ASP A 117 -27.99 3.45 -13.91
N GLU A 118 -27.18 2.64 -14.60
CA GLU A 118 -26.68 1.37 -14.09
C GLU A 118 -25.61 1.61 -13.01
N SER A 119 -25.47 0.64 -12.09
CA SER A 119 -24.46 0.72 -11.04
C SER A 119 -23.06 0.54 -11.61
N ILE A 120 -22.14 1.42 -11.21
CA ILE A 120 -20.72 1.25 -11.52
C ILE A 120 -20.08 0.38 -10.45
N SER A 121 -19.40 -0.70 -10.85
CA SER A 121 -18.71 -1.58 -9.90
C SER A 121 -17.46 -0.92 -9.30
N ILE A 122 -16.99 -1.40 -8.14
CA ILE A 122 -15.73 -0.95 -7.54
C ILE A 122 -14.58 -1.07 -8.53
N ARG A 123 -14.45 -2.22 -9.21
CA ARG A 123 -13.35 -2.43 -10.17
C ARG A 123 -13.43 -1.47 -11.35
N GLU A 124 -14.62 -1.25 -11.88
CA GLU A 124 -14.82 -0.30 -12.98
C GLU A 124 -14.46 1.13 -12.57
N TRP A 125 -14.92 1.57 -11.38
CA TRP A 125 -14.56 2.87 -10.84
C TRP A 125 -13.05 3.03 -10.65
N LEU A 126 -12.39 2.04 -10.03
CA LEU A 126 -10.95 2.03 -9.86
C LEU A 126 -10.24 2.12 -11.21
N LYS A 127 -10.70 1.35 -12.19
CA LYS A 127 -10.14 1.32 -13.55
C LYS A 127 -10.27 2.66 -14.27
N MET A 128 -11.41 3.33 -14.13
CA MET A 128 -11.57 4.68 -14.67
C MET A 128 -10.58 5.66 -14.04
N VAL A 129 -10.52 5.71 -12.71
CA VAL A 129 -9.74 6.73 -11.99
C VAL A 129 -8.23 6.53 -12.14
N TYR A 130 -7.71 5.30 -12.05
CA TYR A 130 -6.26 5.09 -12.13
C TYR A 130 -5.67 5.35 -13.52
N THR A 131 -6.46 5.20 -14.61
CA THR A 131 -5.99 5.43 -15.98
C THR A 131 -5.66 6.89 -16.29
N ASP A 132 -6.11 7.83 -15.44
CA ASP A 132 -5.98 9.27 -15.68
C ASP A 132 -6.48 9.66 -17.09
N SER A 133 -7.49 8.95 -17.58
CA SER A 133 -8.22 9.30 -18.79
C SER A 133 -9.12 10.52 -18.53
N PRO A 134 -9.56 11.27 -19.54
CA PRO A 134 -10.53 12.35 -19.33
C PRO A 134 -11.80 11.91 -18.55
N PRO A 135 -12.41 10.73 -18.82
CA PRO A 135 -13.47 10.18 -17.99
C PRO A 135 -13.03 9.89 -16.54
N GLY A 136 -11.84 9.30 -16.34
CA GLY A 136 -11.28 9.03 -15.01
C GLY A 136 -11.08 10.29 -14.17
N ARG A 137 -10.51 11.34 -14.75
CA ARG A 137 -10.36 12.64 -14.09
C ARG A 137 -11.69 13.27 -13.72
N ARG A 138 -12.71 13.15 -14.60
CA ARG A 138 -14.07 13.59 -14.29
C ARG A 138 -14.65 12.79 -13.13
N ALA A 139 -14.57 11.46 -13.15
CA ALA A 139 -15.06 10.61 -12.06
C ALA A 139 -14.45 10.98 -10.70
N ALA A 140 -13.14 11.24 -10.64
CA ALA A 140 -12.45 11.69 -9.42
C ALA A 140 -12.85 13.12 -9.01
N SER A 141 -13.02 14.03 -9.97
CA SER A 141 -13.48 15.41 -9.74
C SER A 141 -14.92 15.45 -9.22
N ASP A 142 -15.80 14.64 -9.81
CA ASP A 142 -17.21 14.54 -9.44
C ASP A 142 -17.35 13.91 -8.05
N LEU A 143 -16.51 12.91 -7.71
CA LEU A 143 -16.40 12.35 -6.36
C LEU A 143 -16.00 13.43 -5.37
N SER A 144 -14.94 14.19 -5.68
CA SER A 144 -14.46 15.27 -4.81
C SER A 144 -15.52 16.34 -4.60
N THR A 145 -16.28 16.68 -5.66
CA THR A 145 -17.35 17.67 -5.61
C THR A 145 -18.49 17.22 -4.69
N ILE A 146 -18.97 15.98 -4.85
CA ILE A 146 -20.06 15.49 -4.00
C ILE A 146 -19.61 15.35 -2.54
N ILE A 147 -18.38 14.90 -2.29
CA ILE A 147 -17.80 14.79 -0.94
C ILE A 147 -17.66 16.19 -0.31
N ALA A 148 -17.13 17.16 -1.05
CA ALA A 148 -16.96 18.53 -0.58
C ALA A 148 -18.29 19.19 -0.22
N SER A 149 -19.37 18.82 -0.90
CA SER A 149 -20.73 19.34 -0.67
C SER A 149 -21.39 18.85 0.62
N SER A 150 -20.83 17.82 1.27
CA SER A 150 -21.37 17.31 2.55
C SER A 150 -21.44 18.44 3.59
N PRO A 151 -22.53 18.54 4.38
CA PRO A 151 -22.66 19.57 5.40
C PRO A 151 -21.81 19.30 6.65
N TYR A 152 -21.22 18.10 6.77
CA TYR A 152 -20.40 17.76 7.92
C TYR A 152 -19.06 18.51 7.85
N ASN A 153 -18.67 19.17 8.95
CA ASN A 153 -17.39 19.89 9.01
C ASN A 153 -16.21 18.94 8.78
N SER A 154 -16.28 17.76 9.38
CA SER A 154 -15.33 16.66 9.22
C SER A 154 -16.09 15.32 9.18
N PHE A 155 -15.55 14.35 8.45
CA PHE A 155 -16.17 13.04 8.28
C PHE A 155 -15.13 11.95 8.00
N LEU A 156 -15.53 10.71 8.27
CA LEU A 156 -14.87 9.50 7.79
C LEU A 156 -15.43 9.14 6.41
N PHE A 157 -14.58 8.64 5.53
CA PHE A 157 -14.96 8.11 4.23
C PHE A 157 -14.77 6.59 4.25
N GLU A 158 -15.79 5.83 3.90
CA GLU A 158 -15.74 4.37 3.93
C GLU A 158 -16.41 3.81 2.67
N THR A 159 -15.84 2.77 2.05
CA THR A 159 -16.47 2.02 0.95
C THR A 159 -16.75 0.58 1.36
N PRO A 160 -17.66 -0.17 0.71
CA PRO A 160 -17.81 -1.60 0.96
C PRO A 160 -16.47 -2.34 0.84
N GLY A 161 -16.21 -3.28 1.74
CA GLY A 161 -15.11 -4.23 1.58
C GLY A 161 -15.37 -5.17 0.39
N THR A 162 -14.36 -5.40 -0.44
CA THR A 162 -14.50 -6.31 -1.60
C THR A 162 -13.27 -7.18 -1.77
N SER A 163 -13.47 -8.34 -2.39
CA SER A 163 -12.40 -9.19 -2.91
C SER A 163 -12.11 -8.85 -4.38
N TRP A 164 -11.05 -9.42 -4.95
CA TRP A 164 -10.86 -9.37 -6.41
C TRP A 164 -12.13 -9.92 -7.08
N THR A 165 -12.53 -11.16 -6.79
CA THR A 165 -13.67 -11.80 -7.44
C THR A 165 -14.95 -10.97 -7.38
N ASP A 166 -15.25 -10.34 -6.23
CA ASP A 166 -16.51 -9.59 -6.06
C ASP A 166 -16.43 -8.17 -6.62
N SER A 167 -15.23 -7.59 -6.79
CA SER A 167 -15.07 -6.18 -7.18
C SER A 167 -15.68 -5.83 -8.55
N ILE A 168 -15.96 -6.81 -9.41
CA ILE A 168 -16.62 -6.61 -10.71
C ILE A 168 -18.14 -6.42 -10.60
N THR A 169 -18.75 -6.85 -9.50
CA THR A 169 -20.21 -6.81 -9.30
C THR A 169 -20.59 -5.97 -8.09
N THR A 170 -19.72 -5.86 -7.09
CA THR A 170 -19.93 -4.96 -5.93
C THR A 170 -19.98 -3.51 -6.42
N PRO A 171 -21.09 -2.79 -6.23
CA PRO A 171 -21.20 -1.39 -6.62
C PRO A 171 -20.19 -0.51 -5.87
N PHE A 172 -19.64 0.50 -6.55
CA PHE A 172 -18.88 1.55 -5.90
C PHE A 172 -19.85 2.46 -5.14
N GLU A 173 -19.88 2.27 -3.83
CA GLU A 173 -20.59 3.12 -2.89
C GLU A 173 -19.60 3.71 -1.89
N PHE A 174 -19.98 4.83 -1.29
CA PHE A 174 -19.25 5.36 -0.15
C PHE A 174 -20.19 5.96 0.89
N ALA A 175 -19.74 5.96 2.13
CA ALA A 175 -20.39 6.54 3.28
C ALA A 175 -19.52 7.68 3.81
N LEU A 176 -20.13 8.83 4.05
CA LEU A 176 -19.57 9.93 4.81
C LEU A 176 -20.18 9.88 6.20
N VAL A 177 -19.39 9.44 7.17
CA VAL A 177 -19.81 9.35 8.58
C VAL A 177 -19.40 10.64 9.28
N ASN A 178 -20.37 11.38 9.81
CA ASN A 178 -20.11 12.62 10.53
C ASN A 178 -19.19 12.36 11.73
N GLU A 179 -18.04 13.03 11.77
CA GLU A 179 -17.06 12.88 12.85
C GLU A 179 -16.56 14.26 13.27
N PRO A 180 -17.33 15.02 14.06
CA PRO A 180 -16.99 16.40 14.42
C PRO A 180 -15.71 16.50 15.27
N ALA A 181 -15.36 15.46 16.05
CA ALA A 181 -14.17 15.48 16.87
C ALA A 181 -12.87 15.44 16.04
N LEU A 182 -12.93 14.88 14.82
CA LEU A 182 -11.78 14.83 13.90
C LEU A 182 -11.29 16.23 13.52
N ARG A 183 -12.21 17.17 13.29
CA ARG A 183 -11.84 18.57 13.00
C ARG A 183 -11.04 19.17 14.14
N ASP A 184 -11.56 19.07 15.37
CA ASP A 184 -10.91 19.64 16.55
C ASP A 184 -9.54 18.99 16.81
N PHE A 185 -9.43 17.69 16.59
CA PHE A 185 -8.18 16.94 16.76
C PHE A 185 -7.15 17.32 15.70
N ALA A 186 -7.54 17.32 14.42
CA ALA A 186 -6.59 17.37 13.31
C ALA A 186 -6.28 18.81 12.85
N GLU A 187 -7.28 19.69 12.72
CA GLU A 187 -7.06 21.06 12.22
C GLU A 187 -6.29 21.95 13.21
N LYS A 188 -6.39 21.68 14.52
CA LYS A 188 -5.70 22.50 15.56
C LYS A 188 -4.20 22.22 15.63
N SER A 189 -3.78 21.01 15.29
CA SER A 189 -2.38 20.60 15.35
C SER A 189 -2.07 19.61 14.23
N PRO A 190 -2.10 20.05 12.96
CA PRO A 190 -1.69 19.21 11.84
C PRO A 190 -0.29 18.67 12.07
N ASN A 191 -0.06 17.40 11.76
CA ASN A 191 1.22 16.74 12.03
C ASN A 191 1.78 16.03 10.78
N PRO A 192 2.32 16.80 9.81
CA PRO A 192 3.00 16.22 8.64
C PRO A 192 4.24 15.41 9.06
N TYR A 193 4.84 15.72 10.20
CA TYR A 193 6.04 15.03 10.69
C TYR A 193 5.81 13.57 11.06
N ALA A 194 4.55 13.18 11.32
CA ALA A 194 4.20 11.78 11.58
C ALA A 194 4.56 10.83 10.43
N PHE A 195 4.66 11.37 9.20
CA PHE A 195 5.00 10.60 8.00
C PHE A 195 6.24 11.16 7.28
N ALA A 196 7.05 12.00 7.94
CA ALA A 196 8.18 12.71 7.31
C ALA A 196 9.20 11.76 6.66
N GLU A 197 9.44 10.57 7.22
CA GLU A 197 10.35 9.61 6.62
C GLU A 197 9.89 9.17 5.22
N TYR A 198 8.58 8.96 5.06
CA TYR A 198 7.97 8.57 3.78
C TYR A 198 7.92 9.74 2.82
N PHE A 199 7.58 10.94 3.30
CA PHE A 199 7.55 12.15 2.47
C PHE A 199 8.93 12.45 1.89
N ASN A 200 9.97 12.43 2.72
CA ASN A 200 11.35 12.67 2.29
C ASN A 200 11.82 11.62 1.27
N ALA A 201 11.54 10.34 1.52
CA ALA A 201 11.89 9.27 0.59
C ALA A 201 11.22 9.45 -0.78
N SER A 202 9.93 9.81 -0.79
CA SER A 202 9.18 10.08 -2.02
C SER A 202 9.70 11.29 -2.79
N SER A 203 9.90 12.43 -2.12
CA SER A 203 10.37 13.66 -2.79
C SER A 203 11.78 13.54 -3.36
N THR A 204 12.64 12.67 -2.82
CA THR A 204 13.97 12.42 -3.42
C THR A 204 13.91 11.63 -4.73
N GLN A 205 12.82 10.91 -4.99
CA GLN A 205 12.65 10.13 -6.22
C GLN A 205 12.00 10.96 -7.33
N ASP A 206 11.04 11.81 -6.97
CA ASP A 206 10.32 12.69 -7.90
C ASP A 206 9.86 13.96 -7.19
N GLU A 207 10.46 15.10 -7.54
CA GLU A 207 10.13 16.41 -6.98
C GLU A 207 8.72 16.90 -7.37
N THR A 208 8.09 16.27 -8.36
CA THR A 208 6.73 16.62 -8.81
C THR A 208 5.63 15.86 -8.06
N MET A 209 6.03 14.91 -7.21
CA MET A 209 5.11 14.07 -6.43
C MET A 209 4.39 14.89 -5.37
N THR A 210 3.07 14.74 -5.31
CA THR A 210 2.21 15.46 -4.34
C THR A 210 1.48 14.52 -3.38
N VAL A 211 1.57 13.21 -3.62
CA VAL A 211 0.93 12.16 -2.82
C VAL A 211 1.84 10.95 -2.78
N CYS A 212 1.98 10.31 -1.61
CA CYS A 212 2.72 9.06 -1.47
C CYS A 212 1.87 7.93 -0.92
N SER A 213 2.36 6.71 -1.15
CA SER A 213 1.81 5.49 -0.59
C SER A 213 2.89 4.69 0.14
N PHE A 214 2.58 4.19 1.33
CA PHE A 214 3.53 3.47 2.19
C PHE A 214 2.80 2.50 3.14
N PRO A 215 3.43 1.42 3.62
CA PRO A 215 2.82 0.54 4.61
C PRO A 215 2.65 1.27 5.95
N ASN A 216 1.62 0.92 6.72
CA ASN A 216 1.53 1.36 8.11
C ASN A 216 2.56 0.66 9.00
N LEU A 217 2.75 1.15 10.23
CA LEU A 217 3.71 0.58 11.19
C LEU A 217 3.50 -0.92 11.47
N GLY A 218 2.25 -1.40 11.43
CA GLY A 218 1.90 -2.80 11.64
C GLY A 218 2.12 -3.70 10.43
N GLY A 219 2.33 -3.13 9.23
CA GLY A 219 2.45 -3.86 7.97
C GLY A 219 1.15 -4.54 7.49
N ASP A 220 -0.01 -4.19 8.07
CA ASP A 220 -1.33 -4.76 7.77
C ASP A 220 -2.24 -3.81 6.98
N ALA A 221 -1.71 -2.66 6.57
CA ALA A 221 -2.39 -1.70 5.71
C ALA A 221 -1.42 -0.90 4.84
N THR A 222 -1.88 -0.51 3.66
CA THR A 222 -1.23 0.53 2.84
C THR A 222 -1.92 1.86 3.11
N LEU A 223 -1.12 2.89 3.42
CA LEU A 223 -1.57 4.27 3.62
C LEU A 223 -1.30 5.09 2.37
N ILE A 224 -2.21 6.00 2.05
CA ILE A 224 -2.08 7.00 0.97
C ILE A 224 -2.26 8.37 1.60
N SER A 225 -1.26 9.22 1.47
CA SER A 225 -1.21 10.53 2.12
C SER A 225 -0.75 11.60 1.14
N PRO A 226 -1.38 12.78 1.10
CA PRO A 226 -0.78 13.91 0.41
C PRO A 226 0.51 14.33 1.12
N LEU A 227 1.47 14.82 0.33
CA LEU A 227 2.67 15.44 0.83
C LEU A 227 2.33 16.82 1.44
N PRO A 228 3.18 17.35 2.34
CA PRO A 228 3.02 18.70 2.86
C PRO A 228 2.97 19.74 1.72
N PRO A 229 2.10 20.76 1.82
CA PRO A 229 2.04 21.82 0.82
C PRO A 229 3.37 22.57 0.76
N SER A 230 3.70 23.13 -0.41
CA SER A 230 4.86 24.01 -0.54
C SER A 230 4.75 25.28 0.33
N ASP A 231 3.52 25.73 0.61
CA ASP A 231 3.24 26.78 1.59
C ASP A 231 2.92 26.16 2.96
N ALA A 232 3.90 26.19 3.85
CA ALA A 232 3.79 25.63 5.20
C ALA A 232 2.68 26.25 6.07
N ASN A 233 2.07 27.36 5.66
CA ASN A 233 0.93 27.94 6.39
C ASN A 233 -0.41 27.25 6.08
N ASN A 234 -0.43 26.26 5.18
CA ASN A 234 -1.65 25.60 4.72
C ASN A 234 -1.81 24.14 5.20
N ASP A 235 -1.04 23.71 6.20
CA ASP A 235 -1.07 22.34 6.74
C ASP A 235 -2.47 21.88 7.22
N ALA A 236 -3.28 22.80 7.74
CA ALA A 236 -4.65 22.51 8.16
C ALA A 236 -5.50 21.94 7.00
N SER A 237 -5.26 22.38 5.76
CA SER A 237 -5.96 21.88 4.59
C SER A 237 -5.64 20.41 4.25
N TYR A 238 -4.60 19.83 4.87
CA TYR A 238 -4.14 18.46 4.62
C TYR A 238 -4.44 17.54 5.80
N SER A 239 -5.17 18.03 6.80
CA SER A 239 -5.37 17.32 8.08
C SER A 239 -6.35 16.16 7.99
N HIS A 240 -7.38 16.27 7.16
CA HIS A 240 -8.35 15.20 6.88
C HIS A 240 -9.07 15.40 5.55
N LEU A 241 -9.81 14.40 5.09
CA LEU A 241 -10.37 14.38 3.73
C LEU A 241 -11.32 15.55 3.47
N ALA A 242 -12.20 15.87 4.43
CA ALA A 242 -13.21 16.92 4.25
C ALA A 242 -12.59 18.30 3.93
N ILE A 243 -11.57 18.74 4.67
CA ILE A 243 -10.92 20.02 4.41
C ILE A 243 -10.02 19.95 3.18
N PHE A 244 -9.38 18.80 2.94
CA PHE A 244 -8.53 18.58 1.77
C PHE A 244 -9.28 18.74 0.45
N VAL A 245 -10.42 18.07 0.28
CA VAL A 245 -11.20 18.20 -0.96
C VAL A 245 -11.84 19.59 -1.15
N ARG A 246 -11.99 20.37 -0.06
CA ARG A 246 -12.57 21.72 -0.08
C ARG A 246 -11.53 22.81 -0.34
N SER A 247 -10.29 22.62 0.12
CA SER A 247 -9.30 23.71 0.22
C SER A 247 -7.99 23.43 -0.52
N ALA A 248 -7.60 22.17 -0.71
CA ALA A 248 -6.34 21.85 -1.38
C ALA A 248 -6.41 22.12 -2.90
N PRO A 249 -5.27 22.33 -3.58
CA PRO A 249 -5.25 22.49 -5.02
C PRO A 249 -5.89 21.28 -5.73
N LYS A 250 -6.81 21.54 -6.67
CA LYS A 250 -7.57 20.49 -7.38
C LYS A 250 -6.68 19.41 -8.03
N LYS A 251 -5.47 19.77 -8.45
CA LYS A 251 -4.50 18.83 -9.03
C LYS A 251 -4.02 17.81 -8.00
N GLU A 252 -3.77 18.23 -6.77
CA GLU A 252 -3.33 17.34 -5.68
C GLU A 252 -4.47 16.43 -5.23
N VAL A 253 -5.70 16.96 -5.17
CA VAL A 253 -6.89 16.14 -4.90
C VAL A 253 -7.09 15.07 -5.98
N ALA A 254 -6.91 15.44 -7.26
CA ALA A 254 -6.99 14.48 -8.35
C ALA A 254 -5.88 13.40 -8.27
N GLU A 255 -4.64 13.81 -7.98
CA GLU A 255 -3.53 12.88 -7.78
C GLU A 255 -3.77 11.96 -6.58
N PHE A 256 -4.36 12.46 -5.49
CA PHE A 256 -4.71 11.67 -4.31
C PHE A 256 -5.65 10.52 -4.67
N TRP A 257 -6.72 10.81 -5.40
CA TRP A 257 -7.64 9.77 -5.86
C TRP A 257 -7.01 8.80 -6.84
N LYS A 258 -6.15 9.28 -7.76
CA LYS A 258 -5.43 8.43 -8.71
C LYS A 258 -4.49 7.46 -8.00
N VAL A 259 -3.67 7.95 -7.06
CA VAL A 259 -2.76 7.11 -6.26
C VAL A 259 -3.55 6.14 -5.39
N ALA A 260 -4.65 6.59 -4.78
CA ALA A 260 -5.52 5.74 -3.97
C ALA A 260 -6.17 4.62 -4.81
N ALA A 261 -6.73 4.94 -5.97
CA ALA A 261 -7.34 3.97 -6.87
C ALA A 261 -6.31 2.96 -7.41
N THR A 262 -5.12 3.44 -7.77
CA THR A 262 -4.00 2.61 -8.23
C THR A 262 -3.59 1.59 -7.17
N ASN A 263 -3.38 2.05 -5.93
CA ASN A 263 -2.96 1.17 -4.85
C ASN A 263 -4.08 0.22 -4.40
N TYR A 264 -5.34 0.65 -4.44
CA TYR A 264 -6.45 -0.22 -4.10
C TYR A 264 -6.65 -1.33 -5.13
N LEU A 265 -6.58 -1.00 -6.43
CA LEU A 265 -6.63 -2.00 -7.49
C LEU A 265 -5.49 -3.01 -7.35
N ARG A 266 -4.26 -2.53 -7.14
CA ARG A 266 -3.09 -3.39 -6.90
C ARG A 266 -3.28 -4.31 -5.70
N ALA A 267 -3.76 -3.80 -4.57
CA ALA A 267 -4.00 -4.60 -3.38
C ALA A 267 -5.07 -5.69 -3.59
N LEU A 268 -6.05 -5.45 -4.45
CA LEU A 268 -7.01 -6.50 -4.85
C LEU A 268 -6.37 -7.54 -5.77
N GLU A 269 -5.49 -7.14 -6.68
CA GLU A 269 -4.80 -8.02 -7.63
C GLU A 269 -3.77 -8.95 -6.97
N GLU A 270 -3.02 -8.43 -5.99
CA GLU A 270 -1.92 -9.16 -5.35
C GLU A 270 -2.39 -10.17 -4.29
N LYS A 271 -3.58 -9.97 -3.73
CA LYS A 271 -4.18 -10.88 -2.73
C LYS A 271 -4.81 -12.11 -3.37
N HIS A 272 -5.11 -13.10 -2.52
CA HIS A 272 -5.93 -14.22 -2.96
C HIS A 272 -7.30 -13.70 -3.45
N PRO A 273 -7.87 -14.21 -4.56
CA PRO A 273 -9.03 -13.59 -5.22
C PRO A 273 -10.29 -13.44 -4.37
N GLN A 274 -10.41 -14.21 -3.28
CA GLN A 274 -11.53 -14.21 -2.34
C GLN A 274 -11.23 -13.42 -1.05
N GLU A 275 -9.98 -13.01 -0.83
CA GLU A 275 -9.63 -12.19 0.33
C GLU A 275 -10.10 -10.76 0.12
N LYS A 276 -10.75 -10.21 1.14
CA LYS A 276 -11.30 -8.86 1.09
C LYS A 276 -10.25 -7.81 1.45
N THR A 277 -10.48 -6.63 0.90
CA THR A 277 -9.73 -5.41 1.17
C THR A 277 -10.73 -4.29 1.45
N TRP A 278 -10.38 -3.41 2.39
CA TRP A 278 -11.21 -2.29 2.82
C TRP A 278 -10.52 -0.97 2.53
N PHE A 279 -11.30 0.03 2.07
CA PHE A 279 -10.80 1.33 1.61
C PHE A 279 -11.51 2.46 2.36
N SER A 280 -10.78 3.19 3.20
CA SER A 280 -11.40 4.16 4.13
C SER A 280 -10.46 5.25 4.65
N THR A 281 -11.01 6.30 5.25
CA THR A 281 -10.29 7.25 6.12
C THR A 281 -10.78 7.10 7.56
N ASN A 282 -9.91 7.40 8.53
CA ASN A 282 -10.31 7.52 9.93
C ASN A 282 -9.71 8.78 10.59
N GLY A 283 -8.38 8.94 10.53
CA GLY A 283 -7.73 10.20 10.93
C GLY A 283 -7.64 10.47 12.44
N MET A 284 -8.23 9.65 13.31
CA MET A 284 -8.25 9.91 14.77
C MET A 284 -6.97 9.53 15.52
N GLY A 285 -5.98 8.92 14.84
CA GLY A 285 -4.69 8.55 15.44
C GLY A 285 -3.52 9.45 15.03
N VAL A 286 -3.61 10.08 13.86
CA VAL A 286 -2.58 10.97 13.30
C VAL A 286 -3.28 12.13 12.62
N ALA A 287 -2.94 13.36 13.02
CA ALA A 287 -3.50 14.61 12.51
C ALA A 287 -2.95 14.99 11.12
N TRP A 288 -3.00 14.05 10.18
CA TRP A 288 -2.64 14.27 8.77
C TRP A 288 -3.43 13.29 7.92
N LEU A 289 -3.96 13.74 6.78
CA LEU A 289 -4.82 12.92 5.92
C LEU A 289 -4.07 11.66 5.50
N HIS A 290 -4.65 10.52 5.83
CA HIS A 290 -4.23 9.24 5.29
C HIS A 290 -5.48 8.40 4.98
N LEU A 291 -5.62 8.04 3.71
CA LEU A 291 -6.52 6.99 3.30
C LEU A 291 -5.83 5.65 3.56
N ARG A 292 -6.62 4.65 3.91
CA ARG A 292 -6.16 3.33 4.28
C ARG A 292 -6.75 2.27 3.37
N ILE A 293 -5.89 1.34 2.96
CA ILE A 293 -6.22 0.08 2.32
C ILE A 293 -5.85 -1.01 3.34
N ASP A 294 -6.84 -1.56 4.04
CA ASP A 294 -6.63 -2.51 5.13
C ASP A 294 -7.06 -3.93 4.76
N ASP A 295 -6.44 -4.91 5.40
CA ASP A 295 -6.83 -6.34 5.34
C ASP A 295 -8.07 -6.66 6.19
N ARG A 296 -8.51 -5.72 7.03
CA ARG A 296 -9.66 -5.87 7.93
C ARG A 296 -10.32 -4.50 8.15
N PRO A 297 -11.64 -4.45 8.42
CA PRO A 297 -12.37 -3.18 8.64
C PRO A 297 -12.18 -2.63 10.06
N LYS A 298 -10.92 -2.53 10.54
CA LYS A 298 -10.60 -2.19 11.93
C LYS A 298 -11.16 -0.83 12.37
N TYR A 299 -11.23 0.12 11.44
CA TYR A 299 -11.55 1.51 11.70
C TYR A 299 -12.90 1.98 11.14
N TYR A 300 -13.72 1.04 10.66
CA TYR A 300 -15.02 1.34 10.09
C TYR A 300 -16.04 1.67 11.18
N SER A 301 -16.75 2.77 11.00
CA SER A 301 -17.92 3.19 11.79
C SER A 301 -19.22 2.74 11.13
N TYR A 302 -19.29 2.67 9.80
CA TYR A 302 -20.49 2.24 9.07
C TYR A 302 -20.53 0.71 8.94
N ALA A 303 -21.25 0.06 9.87
CA ALA A 303 -21.36 -1.39 9.94
C ALA A 303 -21.73 -2.11 8.62
N PRO A 304 -22.65 -1.60 7.78
CA PRO A 304 -22.98 -2.26 6.51
C PRO A 304 -21.79 -2.46 5.56
N PHE A 305 -20.71 -1.69 5.68
CA PHE A 305 -19.53 -1.81 4.82
C PHE A 305 -18.42 -2.71 5.38
N LYS A 306 -18.63 -3.30 6.57
CA LYS A 306 -17.65 -4.22 7.19
C LYS A 306 -17.65 -5.63 6.59
N HIS A 307 -18.64 -5.98 5.78
CA HIS A 307 -18.95 -7.37 5.46
C HIS A 307 -18.37 -7.88 4.16
#